data_AF-A0A943UYY7-F1
#
_entry.id   AF-A0A943UYY7-F1
#
_cell.length_a   1.000
_cell.length_b   1.000
_cell.length_c   1.000
_cell.angle_alpha   90.00
_cell.angle_beta   90.00
_cell.angle_gamma   90.00
#
_symmetry.space_group_name_H-M   'P 1'
#
loop_
_entity.id
_entity.type
_entity.pdbx_description
1 polymer ?
#
loop_
_entity_poly.entity_id
_entity_poly.type
_entity_poly.pdbx_seq_one_letter_code
_entity_poly.pdbx_strand_id
1 'polypeptide(L)'
;MGNEIEIEGMVFDAGVQTAHAASERMVATELVEDDLALDRSLRPKRLGDYLGQTRVKDSLSILIQAARQRGECMDHVLFSGPPGLGKTTLATVVANELGANIRTTSGPAIARPGDLAAILTNLEDGDV
;
A
#
# COMPACT_ATOMS: atom_id res chain seq x y z
N MET A 1 -16.16 59.93 19.08
CA MET A 1 -15.45 58.97 19.94
C MET A 1 -15.86 57.57 19.53
N GLY A 2 -15.15 57.01 18.56
CA GLY A 2 -15.15 55.62 18.15
C GLY A 2 -13.77 55.38 17.56
N ASN A 3 -12.98 54.48 18.15
CA ASN A 3 -11.55 54.39 17.91
C ASN A 3 -11.26 53.90 16.48
N GLU A 4 -10.65 54.77 15.70
CA GLU A 4 -10.00 54.51 14.43
C GLU A 4 -8.68 53.79 14.72
N ILE A 5 -8.49 52.58 14.17
CA ILE A 5 -7.18 51.91 14.17
C ILE A 5 -6.61 52.10 12.77
N GLU A 6 -5.68 53.04 12.63
CA GLU A 6 -4.87 53.21 11.43
C GLU A 6 -3.71 52.21 11.44
N ILE A 7 -3.71 51.28 10.49
CA ILE A 7 -2.52 50.52 10.10
C ILE A 7 -2.32 50.74 8.60
N GLU A 8 -1.17 51.32 8.27
CA GLU A 8 -0.61 51.63 6.96
C GLU A 8 -1.44 51.25 5.72
N GLY A 9 -2.23 52.22 5.24
CA GLY A 9 -2.42 52.42 3.81
C GLY A 9 -3.52 51.65 3.08
N MET A 10 -4.45 50.97 3.75
CA MET A 10 -5.59 50.33 3.07
C MET A 10 -6.93 50.62 3.74
N VAL A 11 -7.82 51.30 3.00
CA VAL A 11 -9.23 51.48 3.33
C VAL A 11 -9.96 50.15 3.10
N PHE A 12 -10.53 49.55 4.16
CA PHE A 12 -11.40 48.38 4.03
C PHE A 12 -12.85 48.84 3.78
N ASP A 13 -13.33 48.63 2.56
CA ASP A 13 -14.75 48.76 2.21
C ASP A 13 -15.48 47.46 2.61
N ALA A 14 -16.57 47.59 3.37
CA ALA A 14 -17.45 46.48 3.76
C ALA A 14 -18.41 46.11 2.61
N GLY A 15 -17.88 46.03 1.40
CA GLY A 15 -18.57 45.60 0.20
C GLY A 15 -18.57 44.07 0.10
N VAL A 16 -19.76 43.52 -0.17
CA VAL A 16 -20.07 42.10 -0.46
C VAL A 16 -18.85 41.35 -1.02
N GLN A 17 -18.37 40.36 -0.26
CA GLN A 17 -17.35 39.41 -0.70
C GLN A 17 -17.82 38.73 -2.00
N THR A 18 -17.37 39.25 -3.13
CA THR A 18 -17.35 38.54 -4.40
C THR A 18 -16.52 37.28 -4.18
N ALA A 19 -17.12 36.13 -4.49
CA ALA A 19 -16.53 34.83 -4.35
C ALA A 19 -15.08 34.85 -4.83
N HIS A 20 -14.13 34.64 -3.90
CA HIS A 20 -12.75 34.35 -4.27
C HIS A 20 -12.80 33.20 -5.27
N ALA A 21 -12.42 33.50 -6.52
CA ALA A 21 -12.23 32.51 -7.56
C ALA A 21 -11.39 31.39 -6.94
N ALA A 22 -11.97 30.19 -6.87
CA ALA A 22 -11.32 29.03 -6.31
C ALA A 22 -9.97 28.89 -7.02
N SER A 23 -8.88 29.11 -6.27
CA SER A 23 -7.53 28.82 -6.73
C SER A 23 -7.57 27.45 -7.40
N GLU A 24 -7.23 27.39 -8.69
CA GLU A 24 -7.03 26.13 -9.38
C GLU A 24 -6.13 25.28 -8.49
N ARG A 25 -6.67 24.17 -7.97
CA ARG A 25 -5.87 23.24 -7.18
C ARG A 25 -4.81 22.66 -8.13
N MET A 26 -3.54 22.96 -7.88
CA MET A 26 -2.39 22.40 -8.62
C MET A 26 -2.21 20.88 -8.41
N VAL A 27 -3.13 20.22 -7.72
CA VAL A 27 -3.05 18.79 -7.37
C VAL A 27 -4.33 18.12 -7.84
N ALA A 28 -4.18 17.12 -8.70
CA ALA A 28 -5.25 16.23 -9.11
C ALA A 28 -5.51 15.16 -8.03
N THR A 29 -6.76 14.77 -7.86
CA THR A 29 -7.16 13.68 -6.93
C THR A 29 -7.02 12.29 -7.53
N GLU A 30 -6.93 12.20 -8.86
CA GLU A 30 -6.68 10.93 -9.54
C GLU A 30 -5.18 10.64 -9.59
N LEU A 31 -4.81 9.41 -9.25
CA LEU A 31 -3.44 8.94 -9.34
C LEU A 31 -3.11 8.67 -10.81
N VAL A 32 -1.99 9.21 -11.29
CA VAL A 32 -1.44 8.83 -12.59
C VAL A 32 -0.51 7.62 -12.45
N GLU A 33 -0.12 7.00 -13.57
CA GLU A 33 0.72 5.79 -13.54
C GLU A 33 2.03 6.00 -12.78
N ASP A 34 2.64 7.17 -12.93
CA ASP A 34 3.87 7.52 -12.22
C ASP A 34 3.69 7.52 -10.70
N ASP A 35 2.53 7.97 -10.20
CA ASP A 35 2.21 7.95 -8.76
C ASP A 35 2.09 6.50 -8.25
N LEU A 36 1.47 5.62 -9.03
CA LEU A 36 1.32 4.21 -8.69
C LEU A 36 2.67 3.47 -8.71
N ALA A 37 3.52 3.78 -9.69
CA ALA A 37 4.88 3.26 -9.77
C ALA A 37 5.71 3.72 -8.56
N LEU A 38 5.59 5.00 -8.19
CA LEU A 38 6.25 5.57 -7.03
C LEU A 38 5.75 4.89 -5.73
N ASP A 39 4.44 4.77 -5.51
CA ASP A 39 3.89 4.09 -4.33
C ASP A 39 4.41 2.65 -4.18
N ARG A 40 4.46 1.89 -5.28
CA ARG A 40 5.03 0.54 -5.28
C ARG A 40 6.51 0.53 -4.92
N SER A 41 7.27 1.53 -5.38
CA SER A 41 8.70 1.65 -5.09
C SER A 41 8.99 1.96 -3.62
N LEU A 42 8.07 2.64 -2.93
CA LEU A 42 8.17 3.00 -1.52
C LEU A 42 7.85 1.83 -0.58
N ARG A 43 7.20 0.78 -1.07
CA ARG A 43 6.87 -0.39 -0.26
C ARG A 43 8.15 -1.19 0.06
N PRO A 44 8.32 -1.65 1.31
CA PRO A 44 9.47 -2.45 1.71
C PRO A 44 9.58 -3.73 0.88
N LYS A 45 10.81 -4.10 0.50
CA LYS A 45 11.08 -5.28 -0.33
C LYS A 45 11.59 -6.47 0.49
N ARG A 46 12.25 -6.21 1.61
CA ARG A 46 12.77 -7.23 2.54
C ARG A 46 12.07 -7.15 3.88
N LEU A 47 12.12 -8.24 4.64
CA LEU A 47 11.50 -8.31 5.97
C LEU A 47 12.16 -7.35 6.96
N GLY A 48 13.46 -7.11 6.79
CA GLY A 48 14.22 -6.11 7.56
C GLY A 48 13.76 -4.67 7.35
N ASP A 49 13.26 -4.34 6.15
CA ASP A 49 12.79 -2.98 5.80
C ASP A 49 11.39 -2.70 6.36
N TYR A 50 10.66 -3.74 6.76
CA TYR A 50 9.28 -3.61 7.21
C TYR A 50 9.23 -3.02 8.63
N LEU A 51 8.64 -1.83 8.75
CA LEU A 51 8.56 -1.10 10.02
C LEU A 51 7.41 -1.63 10.90
N GLY A 52 7.70 -1.81 12.19
CA GLY A 52 6.72 -2.33 13.15
C GLY A 52 6.44 -3.83 13.00
N GLN A 53 5.27 -4.27 13.52
CA GLN A 53 4.81 -5.67 13.46
C GLN A 53 5.83 -6.72 13.96
N THR A 54 6.64 -6.40 14.99
CA THR A 54 7.77 -7.22 15.44
C THR A 54 7.41 -8.70 15.62
N ARG A 55 6.32 -9.00 16.34
CA ARG A 55 5.88 -10.37 16.57
C ARG A 55 5.57 -11.14 15.27
N VAL A 56 4.95 -10.49 14.29
CA VAL A 56 4.64 -11.11 12.99
C VAL A 56 5.92 -11.32 12.20
N LYS A 57 6.84 -10.35 12.21
CA LYS A 57 8.14 -10.47 11.55
C LYS A 57 8.96 -11.61 12.13
N ASP A 58 8.99 -11.78 13.45
CA ASP A 58 9.73 -12.85 14.10
C ASP A 58 9.17 -14.23 13.71
N SER A 59 7.84 -14.39 13.72
CA SER A 59 7.21 -15.63 13.26
C SER A 59 7.48 -15.92 11.79
N LEU A 60 7.36 -14.91 10.91
CA LEU A 60 7.66 -15.08 9.49
C LEU A 60 9.12 -15.42 9.25
N SER A 61 10.05 -14.80 9.98
CA SER A 61 11.48 -15.10 9.88
C SER A 61 11.77 -16.56 10.19
N ILE A 62 11.12 -17.13 11.22
CA ILE A 62 11.26 -18.55 11.57
C ILE A 62 10.73 -19.44 10.43
N LEU A 63 9.53 -19.15 9.91
CA LEU A 63 8.91 -19.93 8.83
C LEU A 63 9.76 -19.91 7.54
N ILE A 64 10.20 -18.72 7.13
CA ILE A 64 11.03 -18.52 5.94
C ILE A 64 12.36 -19.25 6.10
N GLN A 65 13.03 -19.10 7.24
CA GLN A 65 14.31 -19.79 7.47
C GLN A 65 14.14 -21.30 7.47
N ALA A 66 13.07 -21.82 8.09
CA ALA A 66 12.80 -23.25 8.12
C ALA A 66 12.53 -23.81 6.71
N ALA A 67 11.73 -23.12 5.89
CA ALA A 67 11.48 -23.50 4.49
C ALA A 67 12.78 -23.50 3.66
N ARG A 68 13.58 -22.44 3.78
CA ARG A 68 14.87 -22.32 3.07
C ARG A 68 15.89 -23.38 3.48
N GLN A 69 15.94 -23.75 4.76
CA GLN A 69 16.84 -24.80 5.24
C GLN A 69 16.46 -26.19 4.72
N ARG A 70 15.15 -26.45 4.54
CA ARG A 70 14.66 -27.69 3.95
C ARG A 70 14.75 -27.71 2.42
N GLY A 71 14.83 -26.55 1.78
CA GLY A 71 14.75 -26.44 0.32
C GLY A 71 13.34 -26.73 -0.21
N GLU A 72 12.32 -26.43 0.60
CA GLU A 72 10.90 -26.70 0.32
C GLU A 72 10.10 -25.39 0.33
N CYS A 73 8.86 -25.45 -0.19
CA CYS A 73 7.92 -24.35 -0.08
C CYS A 73 7.58 -24.03 1.38
N MET A 74 7.33 -22.75 1.67
CA MET A 74 6.82 -22.34 2.97
C MET A 74 5.37 -22.77 3.15
N ASP A 75 4.99 -23.10 4.39
CA ASP A 75 3.59 -23.40 4.73
C ASP A 75 2.66 -22.22 4.40
N HIS A 76 1.38 -22.51 4.13
CA HIS A 76 0.39 -21.48 3.84
C HIS A 76 0.16 -20.52 5.02
N VAL A 77 0.10 -19.22 4.73
CA VAL A 77 -0.08 -18.16 5.74
C VAL A 77 -1.34 -17.36 5.46
N LEU A 78 -2.13 -17.11 6.51
CA LEU A 78 -3.29 -16.22 6.47
C LEU A 78 -2.99 -14.92 7.22
N PHE A 79 -2.98 -13.79 6.50
CA PHE A 79 -2.91 -12.46 7.10
C PHE A 79 -4.32 -11.92 7.35
N SER A 80 -4.66 -11.68 8.61
CA SER A 80 -5.94 -11.07 9.01
C SER A 80 -5.73 -9.76 9.75
N GLY A 81 -6.57 -8.77 9.47
CA GLY A 81 -6.56 -7.47 10.14
C GLY A 81 -7.21 -6.35 9.34
N PRO A 82 -7.42 -5.17 9.95
CA PRO A 82 -7.95 -3.96 9.30
C PRO A 82 -7.26 -3.58 7.97
N PRO A 83 -7.94 -2.85 7.06
CA PRO A 83 -7.31 -2.33 5.83
C PRO A 83 -6.14 -1.38 6.17
N GLY A 84 -5.17 -1.27 5.27
CA GLY A 84 -4.02 -0.37 5.45
C GLY A 84 -2.86 -0.90 6.29
N LEU A 85 -2.99 -2.05 6.98
CA LEU A 85 -1.92 -2.63 7.80
C LEU A 85 -0.81 -3.36 7.01
N GLY A 86 -0.72 -3.14 5.69
CA GLY A 86 0.36 -3.71 4.88
C GLY A 86 0.34 -5.23 4.72
N LYS A 87 -0.83 -5.87 4.75
CA LYS A 87 -0.98 -7.33 4.53
C LYS A 87 -0.47 -7.77 3.16
N THR A 88 -0.89 -7.07 2.11
CA THR A 88 -0.41 -7.31 0.73
C THR A 88 1.09 -7.08 0.63
N THR A 89 1.60 -6.05 1.31
CA THR A 89 3.04 -5.77 1.38
C THR A 89 3.81 -6.91 2.05
N LEU A 90 3.30 -7.46 3.15
CA LEU A 90 3.92 -8.61 3.82
C LEU A 90 3.96 -9.84 2.92
N ALA A 91 2.90 -10.13 2.16
CA ALA A 91 2.91 -11.24 1.20
C ALA A 91 4.00 -11.06 0.12
N THR A 92 4.14 -9.85 -0.43
CA THR A 92 5.22 -9.55 -1.39
C THR A 92 6.61 -9.67 -0.77
N VAL A 93 6.78 -9.21 0.46
CA VAL A 93 8.04 -9.35 1.22
C VAL A 93 8.39 -10.83 1.42
N VAL A 94 7.42 -11.68 1.78
CA VAL A 94 7.64 -13.13 1.95
C VAL A 94 8.11 -13.77 0.64
N ALA A 95 7.44 -13.49 -0.48
CA ALA A 95 7.85 -14.00 -1.78
C ALA A 95 9.29 -13.57 -2.14
N ASN A 96 9.62 -12.30 -1.89
CA ASN A 96 10.96 -11.76 -2.08
C ASN A 96 12.04 -12.44 -1.22
N GLU A 97 11.73 -12.80 0.04
CA GLU A 97 12.66 -13.50 0.94
C GLU A 97 12.89 -14.96 0.53
N LEU A 98 11.88 -15.57 -0.09
CA LEU A 98 11.94 -16.93 -0.64
C LEU A 98 12.54 -16.96 -2.05
N GLY A 99 12.68 -15.81 -2.73
CA GLY A 99 13.13 -15.74 -4.12
C GLY A 99 12.10 -16.26 -5.11
N ALA A 100 10.82 -16.21 -4.75
CA ALA A 100 9.69 -16.74 -5.49
C ALA A 100 8.92 -15.65 -6.24
N ASN A 101 8.21 -16.03 -7.31
CA ASN A 101 7.21 -15.13 -7.89
C ASN A 101 5.97 -15.07 -7.01
N ILE A 102 5.22 -13.97 -7.11
CA ILE A 102 3.94 -13.81 -6.40
C ILE A 102 2.78 -13.74 -7.39
N ARG A 103 1.76 -14.57 -7.19
CA ARG A 103 0.51 -14.55 -7.97
C ARG A 103 -0.61 -13.99 -7.11
N THR A 104 -0.97 -12.73 -7.39
CA THR A 104 -2.04 -12.06 -6.65
C THR A 104 -3.39 -12.29 -7.32
N THR A 105 -4.40 -12.64 -6.53
CA THR A 105 -5.81 -12.67 -6.93
C THR A 105 -6.68 -12.10 -5.82
N SER A 106 -7.96 -11.87 -6.10
CA SER A 106 -8.94 -11.46 -5.10
C SER A 106 -10.12 -12.43 -5.11
N GLY A 107 -10.78 -12.59 -3.95
CA GLY A 107 -11.97 -13.44 -3.85
C GLY A 107 -13.02 -13.15 -4.93
N PRO A 108 -13.41 -11.87 -5.15
CA PRO A 108 -14.34 -11.52 -6.22
C PRO A 108 -13.86 -11.83 -7.64
N ALA A 109 -12.54 -11.92 -7.88
CA ALA A 109 -12.00 -12.31 -9.18
C ALA A 109 -12.17 -13.81 -9.47
N ILE A 110 -12.43 -14.62 -8.45
CA ILE A 110 -12.72 -16.06 -8.57
C ILE A 110 -14.24 -16.24 -8.56
N ALA A 111 -14.85 -16.22 -9.74
CA ALA A 111 -16.30 -16.34 -9.87
C ALA A 111 -16.75 -17.80 -10.02
N ARG A 112 -15.91 -18.66 -10.62
CA ARG A 112 -16.21 -20.06 -10.92
C ARG A 112 -15.04 -20.95 -10.51
N PRO A 113 -15.29 -22.25 -10.23
CA PRO A 113 -14.22 -23.21 -9.93
C PRO A 113 -13.11 -23.27 -10.99
N GLY A 114 -13.46 -23.05 -12.27
CA GLY A 114 -12.50 -23.03 -13.38
C GLY A 114 -11.48 -21.88 -13.31
N ASP A 115 -11.84 -20.74 -12.72
CA ASP A 115 -10.93 -19.59 -12.59
C ASP A 115 -9.78 -19.93 -11.63
N LEU A 116 -10.11 -20.59 -10.52
CA LEU A 116 -9.11 -21.08 -9.56
C LEU A 116 -8.25 -22.18 -10.18
N ALA A 117 -8.86 -23.13 -10.89
CA ALA A 117 -8.12 -24.19 -11.57
C ALA A 117 -7.07 -23.61 -12.54
N ALA A 118 -7.45 -22.61 -13.34
CA ALA A 118 -6.55 -21.94 -14.27
C ALA A 118 -5.38 -21.22 -13.57
N ILE A 119 -5.61 -20.62 -12.40
CA ILE A 119 -4.53 -20.00 -11.61
C ILE A 119 -3.57 -21.10 -11.13
N LEU A 120 -4.09 -22.16 -10.52
CA LEU A 120 -3.28 -23.23 -9.95
C LEU A 120 -2.45 -23.99 -11.00
N THR A 121 -2.99 -24.19 -12.21
CA THR A 121 -2.27 -24.88 -13.30
C THR A 121 -1.11 -24.07 -13.87
N ASN A 122 -1.09 -22.76 -13.67
CA ASN A 122 -0.06 -21.86 -14.18
C ASN A 122 0.97 -21.44 -13.11
N LEU A 123 0.92 -22.04 -11.92
CA LEU A 123 1.92 -21.82 -10.87
C LEU A 123 3.18 -22.64 -11.16
N GLU A 124 4.33 -22.01 -10.93
CA GLU A 124 5.63 -22.67 -10.97
C GLU A 124 6.05 -23.14 -9.57
N ASP A 125 6.98 -24.09 -9.52
CA ASP A 125 7.51 -24.58 -8.23
C ASP A 125 8.14 -23.43 -7.43
N GLY A 126 7.64 -23.25 -6.22
CA GLY A 126 8.08 -22.20 -5.31
C GLY A 126 7.29 -20.89 -5.38
N ASP A 127 6.37 -20.72 -6.35
CA ASP A 127 5.51 -19.53 -6.42
C ASP A 127 4.66 -19.33 -5.15
N VAL A 128 4.38 -18.06 -4.82
CA VAL A 128 3.62 -17.59 -3.64
C VAL A 128 2.26 -17.02 -4.04
#